data_AF-A0A5D3DK34-F1
#
_entry.id   AF-A0A5D3DK34-F1
#
_cell.length_a   1.000
_cell.length_b   1.000
_cell.length_c   1.000
_cell.angle_alpha   90.00
_cell.angle_beta   90.00
_cell.angle_gamma   90.00
#
_symmetry.space_group_name_H-M   'P 1'
#
loop_
_entity.id
_entity.type
_entity.pdbx_description
1 polymer ?
#
loop_
_entity_poly.entity_id
_entity_poly.type
_entity_poly.pdbx_seq_one_letter_code
_entity_poly.pdbx_strand_id
1 'polypeptide(L)'
;MSNMLMHSSFESKFDEPSDVLKWAEEMQQKFWDDINNSSQISVLSSLGSYPRKEAWLSFFAKLTSENVIWKAQWMPLKAVIYRCGDFHSVPLLGPWGGVNYLPLLVLRQVWLKQFIPPTHNLQESDFSYDLEDCQGKKRQAVCAWKSIRKIKDKGHYEGVTSGYEAWQANRRKNIIDISREVVERGKETSFEQPNQWIKKSIELEEKNRLLEQENEKLRKETSQWMDHAAYLQNELEKNKSSLKNQDKLEKNLETLDKEMRRMNKANRSLKNEKTTLKATVGSEDEYIKDLESGKEYFLEFVNDLHTSIGIRETQIMDLEAHNHSLRQIVDSLHLKMVERSEEYEILKNYPDSLHYQLIAFQNSSKRITQEYESLKTDYVQMKVDYDLQTRDFQVLVERIDQTIKFLRMVSKRANVFAEWAADLRVNFFSLQSHADDLNRFLKMICKELGHFGRFH
;
A
#
# COMPACT_ATOMS: atom_id res chain seq x y z
N MET A 1 -40.03 34.77 -46.59
CA MET A 1 -40.90 33.70 -47.14
C MET A 1 -40.42 32.38 -46.61
N SER A 2 -41.07 31.86 -45.57
CA SER A 2 -41.07 30.44 -45.19
C SER A 2 -42.21 30.29 -44.18
N ASN A 3 -43.42 30.09 -44.70
CA ASN A 3 -44.57 29.65 -43.93
C ASN A 3 -44.84 28.22 -44.40
N MET A 4 -44.40 27.25 -43.60
CA MET A 4 -44.79 25.85 -43.76
C MET A 4 -45.33 25.37 -42.41
N LEU A 5 -46.48 24.70 -42.50
CA LEU A 5 -47.07 23.81 -41.49
C LEU A 5 -47.88 24.49 -40.36
N MET A 6 -49.09 24.90 -40.73
CA MET A 6 -50.28 24.77 -39.88
C MET A 6 -51.38 24.09 -40.72
N HIS A 7 -51.17 22.82 -41.04
CA HIS A 7 -52.23 21.90 -41.48
C HIS A 7 -52.38 20.85 -40.38
N SER A 8 -53.08 21.24 -39.31
CA SER A 8 -53.44 20.39 -38.18
C SER A 8 -54.91 20.65 -37.90
N SER A 9 -55.77 19.68 -38.22
CA SER A 9 -57.00 19.31 -37.48
C SER A 9 -57.97 18.42 -38.28
N PHE A 10 -57.53 17.71 -39.32
CA PHE A 10 -58.35 16.65 -39.95
C PHE A 10 -57.58 15.37 -40.28
N GLU A 11 -56.25 15.45 -40.41
CA GLU A 11 -55.38 14.29 -40.63
C GLU A 11 -54.94 13.56 -39.35
N SER A 12 -55.18 14.10 -38.15
CA SER A 12 -54.74 13.48 -36.87
C SER A 12 -55.84 12.69 -36.13
N LYS A 13 -56.82 12.14 -36.86
CA LYS A 13 -57.93 11.36 -36.24
C LYS A 13 -58.07 9.93 -36.80
N PHE A 14 -57.18 9.53 -37.69
CA PHE A 14 -57.22 8.23 -38.35
C PHE A 14 -55.77 7.78 -38.58
N ASP A 15 -55.09 7.37 -37.50
CA ASP A 15 -53.70 6.90 -37.59
C ASP A 15 -53.65 5.38 -37.87
N GLU A 16 -54.73 4.65 -37.58
CA GLU A 16 -54.89 3.24 -37.95
C GLU A 16 -56.17 3.00 -38.78
N PRO A 17 -56.21 2.00 -39.69
CA PRO A 17 -57.41 1.62 -40.43
C PRO A 17 -58.63 1.27 -39.55
N SER A 18 -58.38 0.88 -38.30
CA SER A 18 -59.39 0.61 -37.26
C SER A 18 -60.17 1.86 -36.84
N ASP A 19 -59.56 3.05 -36.91
CA ASP A 19 -60.20 4.31 -36.56
C ASP A 19 -61.31 4.68 -37.56
N VAL A 20 -61.14 4.32 -38.83
CA VAL A 20 -62.12 4.56 -39.89
C VAL A 20 -63.35 3.66 -39.72
N LEU A 21 -63.13 2.39 -39.36
CA LEU A 21 -64.19 1.43 -39.04
C LEU A 21 -64.97 1.88 -37.81
N LYS A 22 -64.28 2.29 -36.76
CA LYS A 22 -64.91 2.77 -35.53
C LYS A 22 -65.72 4.05 -35.76
N TRP A 23 -65.21 4.98 -36.56
CA TRP A 23 -65.96 6.17 -36.96
C TRP A 23 -67.19 5.83 -37.82
N ALA A 24 -67.06 4.88 -38.75
CA ALA A 24 -68.19 4.44 -39.57
C ALA A 24 -69.27 3.74 -38.74
N GLU A 25 -68.89 2.90 -37.78
CA GLU A 25 -69.80 2.24 -36.82
C GLU A 25 -70.48 3.27 -35.92
N GLU A 26 -69.75 4.24 -35.38
CA GLU A 26 -70.32 5.34 -34.58
C GLU A 26 -71.30 6.21 -35.38
N MET A 27 -71.02 6.45 -36.66
CA MET A 27 -71.91 7.21 -37.54
C MET A 27 -73.13 6.40 -37.96
N GLN A 28 -72.99 5.09 -38.20
CA GLN A 28 -74.11 4.20 -38.43
C GLN A 28 -75.03 4.11 -37.20
N GLN A 29 -74.45 3.98 -36.00
CA GLN A 29 -75.22 3.93 -34.77
C GLN A 29 -75.98 5.23 -34.55
N LYS A 30 -75.33 6.39 -34.69
CA LYS A 30 -75.99 7.70 -34.59
C LYS A 30 -77.08 7.92 -35.64
N PHE A 31 -76.87 7.46 -36.86
CA PHE A 31 -77.88 7.50 -37.92
C PHE A 31 -79.11 6.65 -37.56
N TRP A 32 -78.90 5.45 -37.01
CA TRP A 32 -79.98 4.57 -36.58
C TRP A 32 -80.72 5.10 -35.35
N ASP A 33 -80.01 5.68 -34.39
CA ASP A 33 -80.60 6.29 -33.19
C ASP A 33 -81.48 7.49 -33.57
N ASP A 34 -81.08 8.30 -34.55
CA ASP A 34 -81.88 9.42 -35.07
C ASP A 34 -83.12 8.96 -35.84
N ILE A 35 -83.02 7.89 -36.64
CA ILE A 35 -84.17 7.29 -37.33
C ILE A 35 -85.18 6.74 -36.32
N ASN A 36 -84.70 6.08 -35.27
CA ASN A 36 -85.56 5.50 -34.23
C ASN A 36 -86.20 6.57 -33.33
N ASN A 37 -85.54 7.71 -33.13
CA ASN A 37 -86.08 8.86 -32.39
C ASN A 37 -87.06 9.72 -33.21
N SER A 38 -87.15 9.53 -34.52
CA SER A 38 -88.24 10.09 -35.32
C SER A 38 -89.52 9.31 -35.02
N SER A 39 -90.35 9.85 -34.13
CA SER A 39 -91.57 9.24 -33.56
C SER A 39 -92.63 8.76 -34.59
N GLN A 40 -92.39 8.92 -35.88
CA GLN A 40 -93.26 8.43 -36.95
C GLN A 40 -92.75 7.17 -37.66
N ILE A 41 -91.44 6.87 -37.64
CA ILE A 41 -90.90 5.65 -38.26
C ILE A 41 -91.02 4.44 -37.33
N SER A 42 -91.01 4.67 -36.02
CA SER A 42 -91.26 3.65 -34.98
C SER A 42 -92.63 2.96 -35.09
N VAL A 43 -93.58 3.55 -35.83
CA VAL A 43 -94.91 2.96 -36.07
C VAL A 43 -94.86 1.84 -37.12
N LEU A 44 -93.84 1.79 -37.99
CA LEU A 44 -93.72 0.75 -39.02
C LEU A 44 -92.86 -0.44 -38.60
N SER A 45 -92.03 -0.30 -37.57
CA SER A 45 -91.25 -1.41 -36.99
C SER A 45 -92.04 -2.27 -35.99
N SER A 46 -93.24 -1.83 -35.56
CA SER A 46 -94.09 -2.57 -34.62
C SER A 46 -95.11 -3.52 -35.27
N LEU A 47 -95.17 -3.58 -36.60
CA LEU A 47 -95.85 -4.63 -37.34
C LEU A 47 -94.80 -5.67 -37.74
N GLY A 48 -94.84 -6.86 -37.12
CA GLY A 48 -93.87 -7.97 -37.29
C GLY A 48 -93.79 -8.60 -38.68
N SER A 49 -94.06 -7.85 -39.74
CA SER A 49 -93.87 -8.19 -41.14
C SER A 49 -93.58 -6.89 -41.90
N TYR A 50 -92.53 -6.87 -42.72
CA TYR A 50 -92.16 -5.70 -43.53
C TYR A 50 -93.40 -5.18 -44.28
N PRO A 51 -93.75 -3.89 -44.16
CA PRO A 51 -94.96 -3.38 -44.79
C PRO A 51 -94.89 -3.63 -46.30
N ARG A 52 -95.98 -4.14 -46.89
CA ARG A 52 -96.09 -4.27 -48.34
C ARG A 52 -95.93 -2.90 -49.00
N LYS A 53 -95.47 -2.87 -50.26
CA LYS A 53 -95.19 -1.64 -51.02
C LYS A 53 -96.32 -0.62 -50.90
N GLU A 54 -97.57 -1.06 -50.94
CA GLU A 54 -98.76 -0.22 -50.85
C GLU A 54 -98.92 0.46 -49.48
N ALA A 55 -98.53 -0.23 -48.39
CA ALA A 55 -98.55 0.33 -47.04
C ALA A 55 -97.49 1.43 -46.87
N TRP A 56 -96.29 1.23 -47.42
CA TRP A 56 -95.26 2.27 -47.49
C TRP A 56 -95.70 3.47 -48.33
N LEU A 57 -96.30 3.24 -49.50
CA LEU A 57 -96.82 4.30 -50.36
C LEU A 57 -97.90 5.13 -49.64
N SER A 58 -98.82 4.47 -48.94
CA SER A 58 -99.87 5.14 -48.14
C SER A 58 -99.30 5.92 -46.95
N PHE A 59 -98.27 5.40 -46.29
CA PHE A 59 -97.57 6.08 -45.21
C PHE A 59 -96.87 7.35 -45.71
N PHE A 60 -96.03 7.23 -46.74
CA PHE A 60 -95.28 8.38 -47.27
C PHE A 60 -96.19 9.44 -47.89
N ALA A 61 -97.32 9.05 -48.48
CA ALA A 61 -98.29 10.00 -49.04
C ALA A 61 -98.96 10.90 -47.99
N LYS A 62 -99.00 10.47 -46.72
CA LYS A 62 -99.63 11.22 -45.61
C LYS A 62 -98.66 12.16 -44.89
N LEU A 63 -97.36 12.07 -45.17
CA LEU A 63 -96.37 12.93 -44.52
C LEU A 63 -96.47 14.37 -45.01
N THR A 64 -96.51 15.31 -44.07
CA THR A 64 -96.41 16.75 -44.32
C THR A 64 -95.01 17.28 -43.97
N SER A 65 -94.72 18.54 -44.30
CA SER A 65 -93.43 19.16 -43.96
C SER A 65 -93.14 19.24 -42.46
N GLU A 66 -94.19 19.19 -41.62
CA GLU A 66 -94.07 19.22 -40.16
C GLU A 66 -93.76 17.83 -39.57
N ASN A 67 -94.05 16.78 -40.33
CA ASN A 67 -93.88 15.39 -39.91
C ASN A 67 -92.44 14.87 -40.07
N VAL A 68 -91.62 15.58 -40.84
CA VAL A 68 -90.26 15.13 -41.17
C VAL A 68 -89.27 16.22 -40.78
N ILE A 69 -88.42 15.92 -39.81
CA ILE A 69 -87.24 16.73 -39.52
C ILE A 69 -86.19 16.40 -40.59
N TRP A 70 -86.09 17.28 -41.59
CA TRP A 70 -85.13 17.08 -42.69
C TRP A 70 -83.69 17.35 -42.29
N LYS A 71 -83.44 17.92 -41.11
CA LYS A 71 -82.13 18.41 -40.67
C LYS A 71 -81.36 17.32 -39.93
N ALA A 72 -80.15 16.99 -40.37
CA ALA A 72 -79.27 16.06 -39.66
C ALA A 72 -78.65 16.78 -38.44
N GLN A 73 -79.23 16.58 -37.25
CA GLN A 73 -78.81 17.28 -36.02
C GLN A 73 -77.39 16.89 -35.59
N TRP A 74 -76.94 15.69 -35.92
CA TRP A 74 -75.59 15.19 -35.63
C TRP A 74 -74.52 15.66 -36.63
N MET A 75 -74.89 16.27 -37.75
CA MET A 75 -73.91 16.65 -38.77
C MET A 75 -73.29 18.01 -38.43
N PRO A 76 -71.96 18.10 -38.22
CA PRO A 76 -71.30 19.37 -37.90
C PRO A 76 -71.42 20.35 -39.06
N LEU A 77 -71.68 21.62 -38.76
CA LEU A 77 -71.74 22.73 -39.72
C LEU A 77 -70.34 22.93 -40.35
N LYS A 78 -70.05 22.17 -41.39
CA LYS A 78 -68.81 22.24 -42.17
C LYS A 78 -69.12 22.57 -43.62
N ALA A 79 -68.13 23.07 -44.34
CA ALA A 79 -68.27 23.45 -45.74
C ALA A 79 -68.74 22.26 -46.60
N VAL A 80 -69.91 22.39 -47.23
CA VAL A 80 -70.55 21.34 -48.05
C VAL A 80 -69.92 21.31 -49.43
N ILE A 81 -69.37 20.16 -49.82
CA ILE A 81 -68.93 19.92 -51.20
C ILE A 81 -70.16 19.85 -52.08
N TYR A 82 -70.20 20.60 -53.17
CA TYR A 82 -71.33 20.57 -54.08
C TYR A 82 -70.96 20.28 -55.54
N ARG A 83 -69.66 20.38 -55.87
CA ARG A 83 -69.16 20.24 -57.25
C ARG A 83 -67.71 19.77 -57.25
N CYS A 84 -67.36 18.87 -58.16
CA CYS A 84 -65.98 18.43 -58.41
C CYS A 84 -65.59 18.70 -59.86
N GLY A 85 -64.46 19.39 -60.08
CA GLY A 85 -63.94 19.75 -61.40
C GLY A 85 -65.01 20.42 -62.27
N ASP A 86 -65.19 19.86 -63.47
CA ASP A 86 -66.19 20.32 -64.44
C ASP A 86 -67.58 19.70 -64.23
N PHE A 87 -67.71 18.64 -63.43
CA PHE A 87 -69.02 18.03 -63.14
C PHE A 87 -69.90 19.04 -62.42
N HIS A 88 -71.21 19.07 -62.69
CA HIS A 88 -72.17 19.87 -61.90
C HIS A 88 -72.62 19.16 -60.60
N SER A 89 -72.06 17.97 -60.35
CA SER A 89 -72.32 17.03 -59.25
C SER A 89 -71.01 16.62 -58.57
N VAL A 90 -71.12 15.71 -57.60
CA VAL A 90 -70.01 15.00 -56.95
C VAL A 90 -70.04 13.55 -57.42
N PRO A 91 -69.10 13.09 -58.27
CA PRO A 91 -69.06 11.71 -58.72
C PRO A 91 -68.55 10.79 -57.59
N LEU A 92 -69.37 9.84 -57.16
CA LEU A 92 -69.02 8.83 -56.15
C LEU A 92 -68.68 7.51 -56.84
N LEU A 93 -67.54 6.92 -56.50
CA LEU A 93 -67.12 5.62 -57.03
C LEU A 93 -67.51 4.53 -56.02
N GLY A 94 -68.41 3.64 -56.42
CA GLY A 94 -68.83 2.48 -55.64
C GLY A 94 -68.28 1.16 -56.19
N PRO A 95 -68.62 0.02 -55.56
CA PRO A 95 -68.19 -1.32 -55.98
C PRO A 95 -68.72 -1.73 -57.36
N TRP A 96 -69.85 -1.19 -57.79
CA TRP A 96 -70.55 -1.57 -59.02
C TRP A 96 -70.48 -0.52 -60.13
N GLY A 97 -69.78 0.60 -59.90
CA GLY A 97 -69.71 1.71 -60.85
C GLY A 97 -69.61 3.08 -60.19
N GLY A 98 -69.75 4.14 -60.98
CA GLY A 98 -69.82 5.52 -60.52
C GLY A 98 -71.25 6.06 -60.53
N VAL A 99 -71.64 6.78 -59.47
CA VAL A 99 -72.91 7.48 -59.37
C VAL A 99 -72.70 8.96 -59.08
N ASN A 100 -73.46 9.82 -59.75
CA ASN A 100 -73.45 11.25 -59.50
C ASN A 100 -74.32 11.62 -58.31
N TYR A 101 -73.68 11.99 -57.21
CA TYR A 101 -74.38 12.60 -56.10
C TYR A 101 -74.54 14.10 -56.33
N LEU A 102 -75.76 14.63 -56.14
CA LEU A 102 -76.03 16.07 -56.27
C LEU A 102 -76.39 16.66 -54.90
N PRO A 103 -75.39 17.04 -54.07
CA PRO A 103 -75.60 17.63 -52.74
C PRO A 103 -76.54 18.84 -52.75
N LEU A 104 -76.58 19.57 -53.87
CA LEU A 104 -77.43 20.73 -54.04
C LEU A 104 -78.94 20.42 -53.94
N LEU A 105 -79.37 19.17 -54.12
CA LEU A 105 -80.77 18.77 -53.94
C LEU A 105 -81.18 18.65 -52.46
N VAL A 106 -80.22 18.57 -51.54
CA VAL A 106 -80.47 18.20 -50.14
C VAL A 106 -79.87 19.19 -49.13
N LEU A 107 -79.67 20.44 -49.53
CA LEU A 107 -79.03 21.47 -48.69
C LEU A 107 -79.79 21.74 -47.39
N ARG A 108 -81.11 21.54 -47.36
CA ARG A 108 -81.90 21.65 -46.12
C ARG A 108 -81.45 20.67 -45.04
N GLN A 109 -80.88 19.52 -45.43
CA GLN A 109 -80.40 18.52 -44.47
C GLN A 109 -79.19 18.97 -43.67
N VAL A 110 -78.46 19.94 -44.20
CA VAL A 110 -77.22 20.48 -43.65
C VAL A 110 -77.36 21.95 -43.26
N TRP A 111 -78.59 22.37 -42.93
CA TRP A 111 -78.93 23.71 -42.42
C TRP A 111 -78.67 24.88 -43.40
N LEU A 112 -78.61 24.60 -44.70
CA LEU A 112 -78.41 25.61 -45.75
C LEU A 112 -79.70 25.91 -46.53
N LYS A 113 -79.83 27.16 -46.98
CA LYS A 113 -80.96 27.61 -47.80
C LYS A 113 -81.02 26.83 -49.11
N GLN A 114 -82.18 26.26 -49.40
CA GLN A 114 -82.37 25.44 -50.58
C GLN A 114 -82.66 26.32 -51.81
N PHE A 115 -81.91 26.07 -52.88
CA PHE A 115 -82.10 26.71 -54.18
C PHE A 115 -82.44 25.70 -55.27
N ILE A 116 -82.81 26.18 -56.45
CA ILE A 116 -83.09 25.36 -57.64
C ILE A 116 -81.78 24.84 -58.21
N PRO A 117 -81.45 23.54 -58.09
CA PRO A 117 -80.16 23.04 -58.54
C PRO A 117 -80.12 22.88 -60.06
N PRO A 118 -78.93 23.00 -60.69
CA PRO A 118 -78.75 22.58 -62.07
C PRO A 118 -78.87 21.05 -62.15
N THR A 119 -79.91 20.56 -62.81
CA THR A 119 -80.17 19.11 -62.96
C THR A 119 -80.04 18.62 -64.39
N HIS A 120 -79.45 19.42 -65.28
CA HIS A 120 -79.13 18.97 -66.64
C HIS A 120 -77.93 17.99 -66.57
N ASN A 121 -77.95 16.96 -67.43
CA ASN A 121 -76.86 16.00 -67.67
C ASN A 121 -76.51 15.06 -66.50
N LEU A 122 -77.40 14.89 -65.51
CA LEU A 122 -77.19 13.97 -64.38
C LEU A 122 -77.00 12.51 -64.80
N GLN A 123 -77.82 12.03 -65.74
CA GLN A 123 -77.78 10.63 -66.22
C GLN A 123 -76.53 10.30 -67.05
N GLU A 124 -75.89 11.30 -67.65
CA GLU A 124 -74.79 11.08 -68.61
C GLU A 124 -73.48 10.68 -67.92
N SER A 125 -73.35 10.93 -66.61
CA SER A 125 -72.12 10.64 -65.85
C SER A 125 -72.24 9.53 -64.80
N ASP A 126 -73.38 8.82 -64.76
CA ASP A 126 -73.47 7.51 -64.11
C ASP A 126 -72.84 6.44 -65.03
N PHE A 127 -72.17 5.44 -64.46
CA PHE A 127 -71.59 4.34 -65.23
C PHE A 127 -71.41 3.06 -64.43
N SER A 128 -71.62 1.90 -65.06
CA SER A 128 -71.21 0.59 -64.53
C SER A 128 -69.77 0.27 -64.95
N TYR A 129 -69.08 -0.59 -64.19
CA TYR A 129 -67.76 -1.11 -64.58
C TYR A 129 -67.81 -2.07 -65.78
N ASP A 130 -68.99 -2.60 -66.13
CA ASP A 130 -69.17 -3.60 -67.19
C ASP A 130 -69.18 -3.00 -68.62
N LEU A 131 -69.10 -1.67 -68.78
CA LEU A 131 -69.14 -0.97 -70.08
C LEU A 131 -67.73 -0.67 -70.61
N GLU A 132 -67.54 -0.73 -71.94
CA GLU A 132 -66.25 -0.56 -72.66
C GLU A 132 -65.56 0.82 -72.52
N ASP A 133 -66.10 1.74 -71.72
CA ASP A 133 -65.50 3.06 -71.42
C ASP A 133 -65.38 3.35 -69.89
N CYS A 134 -65.44 2.32 -69.05
CA CYS A 134 -65.43 2.50 -67.59
C CYS A 134 -64.10 3.10 -67.06
N GLN A 135 -62.96 2.82 -67.72
CA GLN A 135 -61.65 3.35 -67.32
C GLN A 135 -61.53 4.85 -67.62
N GLY A 136 -62.06 5.33 -68.74
CA GLY A 136 -62.10 6.75 -69.10
C GLY A 136 -62.93 7.55 -68.09
N LYS A 137 -64.15 7.08 -67.81
CA LYS A 137 -65.06 7.68 -66.83
C LYS A 137 -64.51 7.63 -65.39
N LYS A 138 -63.85 6.54 -64.99
CA LYS A 138 -63.15 6.44 -63.70
C LYS A 138 -62.03 7.48 -63.59
N ARG A 139 -61.19 7.62 -64.62
CA ARG A 139 -60.12 8.63 -64.64
C ARG A 139 -60.69 10.05 -64.58
N GLN A 140 -61.77 10.32 -65.30
CA GLN A 140 -62.44 11.62 -65.28
C GLN A 140 -62.99 11.96 -63.88
N ALA A 141 -63.64 11.01 -63.23
CA ALA A 141 -64.13 11.16 -61.85
C ALA A 141 -62.97 11.44 -60.88
N VAL A 142 -61.90 10.63 -60.91
CA VAL A 142 -60.72 10.83 -60.04
C VAL A 142 -60.04 12.18 -60.30
N CYS A 143 -59.93 12.61 -61.55
CA CYS A 143 -59.38 13.93 -61.89
C CYS A 143 -60.27 15.07 -61.37
N ALA A 144 -61.60 14.94 -61.41
CA ALA A 144 -62.51 15.94 -60.88
C ALA A 144 -62.37 16.15 -59.37
N TRP A 145 -62.08 15.08 -58.62
CA TRP A 145 -61.83 15.16 -57.17
C TRP A 145 -60.60 15.99 -56.80
N LYS A 146 -59.69 16.27 -57.74
CA LYS A 146 -58.55 17.19 -57.50
C LYS A 146 -58.99 18.66 -57.40
N SER A 147 -60.20 19.00 -57.85
CA SER A 147 -60.71 20.37 -57.86
C SER A 147 -62.09 20.44 -57.21
N ILE A 148 -62.14 20.59 -55.89
CA ILE A 148 -63.38 20.53 -55.12
C ILE A 148 -63.91 21.95 -54.89
N ARG A 149 -65.19 22.21 -55.24
CA ARG A 149 -65.88 23.43 -54.81
C ARG A 149 -66.79 23.16 -53.64
N LYS A 150 -66.67 24.03 -52.64
CA LYS A 150 -67.41 23.97 -51.37
C LYS A 150 -68.22 25.23 -51.17
N ILE A 151 -69.42 25.10 -50.60
CA ILE A 151 -70.18 26.22 -50.06
C ILE A 151 -69.57 26.53 -48.70
N LYS A 152 -68.97 27.73 -48.56
CA LYS A 152 -68.41 28.19 -47.28
C LYS A 152 -69.54 28.60 -46.35
N ASP A 153 -69.42 28.23 -45.07
CA ASP A 153 -70.33 28.63 -44.01
C ASP A 153 -70.36 30.16 -43.88
N LYS A 154 -71.54 30.76 -44.07
CA LYS A 154 -71.79 32.18 -43.80
C LYS A 154 -72.94 32.36 -42.80
N GLY A 155 -73.23 31.35 -41.99
CA GLY A 155 -74.30 31.36 -41.02
C GLY A 155 -75.59 30.69 -41.49
N HIS A 156 -76.52 30.55 -40.56
CA HIS A 156 -77.78 29.84 -40.70
C HIS A 156 -78.71 30.59 -41.67
N TYR A 157 -79.04 29.96 -42.80
CA TYR A 157 -80.07 30.48 -43.71
C TYR A 157 -81.22 29.49 -43.80
N GLU A 158 -82.25 29.70 -42.98
CA GLU A 158 -83.48 28.90 -43.05
C GLU A 158 -84.35 29.32 -44.24
N GLY A 159 -85.03 28.35 -44.86
CA GLY A 159 -85.98 28.58 -45.96
C GLY A 159 -85.46 28.23 -47.36
N VAL A 160 -86.14 28.75 -48.38
CA VAL A 160 -85.84 28.49 -49.80
C VAL A 160 -85.73 29.75 -50.63
N THR A 161 -85.11 29.64 -51.80
CA THR A 161 -85.13 30.72 -52.79
C THR A 161 -86.53 30.88 -53.40
N SER A 162 -86.88 32.11 -53.77
CA SER A 162 -88.09 32.40 -54.54
C SER A 162 -88.17 31.50 -55.77
N GLY A 163 -89.31 30.85 -55.99
CA GLY A 163 -89.54 29.94 -57.12
C GLY A 163 -89.14 28.47 -56.88
N TYR A 164 -88.46 28.14 -55.78
CA TYR A 164 -88.08 26.75 -55.49
C TYR A 164 -89.31 25.83 -55.33
N GLU A 165 -90.35 26.30 -54.65
CA GLU A 165 -91.57 25.51 -54.42
C GLU A 165 -92.33 25.25 -55.73
N ALA A 166 -92.38 26.23 -56.63
CA ALA A 166 -92.94 26.08 -57.97
C ALA A 166 -92.13 25.07 -58.81
N TRP A 167 -90.79 25.17 -58.77
CA TRP A 167 -89.90 24.21 -59.43
C TRP A 167 -90.10 22.78 -58.89
N GLN A 168 -90.20 22.62 -57.57
CA GLN A 168 -90.43 21.33 -56.93
C GLN A 168 -91.80 20.75 -57.32
N ALA A 169 -92.86 21.56 -57.32
CA ALA A 169 -94.21 21.13 -57.71
C ALA A 169 -94.26 20.65 -59.18
N ASN A 170 -93.55 21.34 -60.08
CA ASN A 170 -93.45 20.92 -61.48
C ASN A 170 -92.71 19.58 -61.61
N ARG A 171 -91.59 19.39 -60.88
CA ARG A 171 -90.84 18.13 -60.86
C ARG A 171 -91.65 16.95 -60.33
N ARG A 172 -92.51 17.16 -59.32
CA ARG A 172 -93.38 16.09 -58.78
C ARG A 172 -94.37 15.55 -59.81
N LYS A 173 -94.93 16.40 -60.68
CA LYS A 173 -95.88 15.96 -61.72
C LYS A 173 -95.24 14.94 -62.68
N ASN A 174 -94.02 15.20 -63.14
CA ASN A 174 -93.29 14.29 -64.04
C ASN A 174 -92.94 12.93 -63.41
N ILE A 175 -92.68 12.86 -62.11
CA ILE A 175 -92.32 11.60 -61.42
C ILE A 175 -93.56 10.71 -61.18
N ILE A 176 -94.72 11.32 -60.94
CA ILE A 176 -95.98 10.60 -60.71
C ILE A 176 -96.48 9.94 -62.00
N ASP A 177 -96.30 10.59 -63.17
CA ASP A 177 -96.67 9.99 -64.47
C ASP A 177 -95.83 8.75 -64.81
N ILE A 178 -94.51 8.79 -64.57
CA ILE A 178 -93.62 7.62 -64.77
C ILE A 178 -94.02 6.44 -63.87
N SER A 179 -94.47 6.73 -62.64
CA SER A 179 -94.87 5.70 -61.68
C SER A 179 -96.21 5.05 -62.02
N ARG A 180 -97.11 5.77 -62.71
CA ARG A 180 -98.42 5.23 -63.16
C ARG A 180 -98.25 4.26 -64.33
N GLU A 181 -97.37 4.60 -65.27
CA GLU A 181 -97.10 3.79 -66.47
C GLU A 181 -96.42 2.45 -66.15
N VAL A 182 -95.58 2.39 -65.10
CA VAL A 182 -94.92 1.16 -64.63
C VAL A 182 -95.89 0.24 -63.86
N VAL A 183 -96.89 0.81 -63.19
CA VAL A 183 -97.91 0.04 -62.46
C VAL A 183 -98.98 -0.50 -63.41
N GLU A 184 -99.29 0.20 -64.50
CA GLU A 184 -100.25 -0.26 -65.53
C GLU A 184 -99.67 -1.38 -66.42
N ARG A 185 -98.36 -1.38 -66.72
CA ARG A 185 -97.68 -2.50 -67.41
C ARG A 185 -97.62 -3.81 -66.61
N GLY A 186 -97.84 -3.77 -65.29
CA GLY A 186 -97.75 -4.94 -64.41
C GLY A 186 -99.04 -5.74 -64.24
N LYS A 187 -100.15 -5.34 -64.88
CA LYS A 187 -101.47 -5.98 -64.70
C LYS A 187 -101.94 -6.87 -65.85
N GLU A 188 -101.11 -7.11 -66.86
CA GLU A 188 -101.45 -8.04 -67.95
C GLU A 188 -100.35 -9.08 -68.15
N THR A 189 -100.44 -10.19 -67.40
CA THR A 189 -99.99 -11.48 -67.90
C THR A 189 -101.03 -12.54 -67.55
N SER A 190 -101.76 -12.91 -68.60
CA SER A 190 -102.58 -14.11 -68.78
C SER A 190 -102.20 -15.29 -67.87
N PHE A 191 -103.19 -15.84 -67.18
CA PHE A 191 -103.10 -17.11 -66.44
C PHE A 191 -102.72 -18.26 -67.39
N GLU A 192 -101.54 -18.85 -67.19
CA GLU A 192 -101.18 -20.17 -67.75
C GLU A 192 -101.62 -21.31 -66.81
N GLN A 193 -101.97 -22.45 -67.40
CA GLN A 193 -102.72 -23.54 -66.76
C GLN A 193 -102.01 -24.28 -65.58
N PRO A 194 -102.76 -24.87 -64.63
CA PRO A 194 -102.26 -25.55 -63.42
C PRO A 194 -101.20 -26.65 -63.59
N ASN A 195 -101.16 -27.36 -64.72
CA ASN A 195 -100.25 -28.49 -64.91
C ASN A 195 -98.77 -28.10 -65.10
N GLN A 196 -98.47 -26.86 -65.51
CA GLN A 196 -97.08 -26.37 -65.59
C GLN A 196 -96.50 -26.00 -64.22
N TRP A 197 -97.33 -25.56 -63.27
CA TRP A 197 -96.89 -25.21 -61.92
C TRP A 197 -96.49 -26.43 -61.10
N ILE A 198 -97.22 -27.54 -61.22
CA ILE A 198 -96.88 -28.79 -60.55
C ILE A 198 -95.51 -29.29 -61.04
N LYS A 199 -95.26 -29.22 -62.35
CA LYS A 199 -93.97 -29.63 -62.93
C LYS A 199 -92.82 -28.73 -62.48
N LYS A 200 -92.99 -27.40 -62.51
CA LYS A 200 -91.99 -26.44 -62.00
C LYS A 200 -91.76 -26.57 -60.50
N SER A 201 -92.80 -26.88 -59.72
CA SER A 201 -92.72 -27.06 -58.26
C SER A 201 -91.89 -28.28 -57.89
N ILE A 202 -92.13 -29.44 -58.55
CA ILE A 202 -91.34 -30.67 -58.34
C ILE A 202 -89.88 -30.44 -58.76
N GLU A 203 -89.64 -29.75 -59.89
CA GLU A 203 -88.27 -29.40 -60.33
C GLU A 203 -87.56 -28.46 -59.33
N LEU A 204 -88.29 -27.55 -58.67
CA LEU A 204 -87.75 -26.66 -57.65
C LEU A 204 -87.42 -27.40 -56.35
N GLU A 205 -88.29 -28.33 -55.95
CA GLU A 205 -88.14 -29.13 -54.73
C GLU A 205 -86.93 -30.07 -54.85
N GLU A 206 -86.73 -30.69 -56.01
CA GLU A 206 -85.55 -31.50 -56.32
C GLU A 206 -84.26 -30.65 -56.31
N LYS A 207 -84.28 -29.43 -56.87
CA LYS A 207 -83.15 -28.49 -56.81
C LYS A 207 -82.84 -28.04 -55.38
N ASN A 208 -83.85 -27.76 -54.57
CA ASN A 208 -83.66 -27.39 -53.16
C ASN A 208 -83.04 -28.54 -52.37
N ARG A 209 -83.48 -29.78 -52.62
CA ARG A 209 -82.89 -30.97 -51.99
C ARG A 209 -81.42 -31.14 -52.35
N LEU A 210 -81.04 -30.90 -53.60
CA LEU A 210 -79.64 -30.94 -54.05
C LEU A 210 -78.79 -29.83 -53.40
N LEU A 211 -79.33 -28.61 -53.33
CA LEU A 211 -78.66 -27.48 -52.67
C LEU A 211 -78.47 -27.71 -51.16
N GLU A 212 -79.41 -28.36 -50.47
CA GLU A 212 -79.25 -28.73 -49.07
C GLU A 212 -78.13 -29.75 -48.87
N GLN A 213 -78.02 -30.75 -49.76
CA GLN A 213 -76.91 -31.72 -49.73
C GLN A 213 -75.55 -31.05 -49.97
N GLU A 214 -75.48 -30.10 -50.90
CA GLU A 214 -74.27 -29.35 -51.19
C GLU A 214 -73.89 -28.40 -50.04
N ASN A 215 -74.85 -27.73 -49.43
CA ASN A 215 -74.63 -26.89 -48.25
C ASN A 215 -74.14 -27.70 -47.05
N GLU A 216 -74.68 -28.91 -46.83
CA GLU A 216 -74.21 -29.79 -45.76
C GLU A 216 -72.78 -30.29 -46.02
N LYS A 217 -72.43 -30.56 -47.28
CA LYS A 217 -71.05 -30.90 -47.67
C LYS A 217 -70.10 -29.73 -47.40
N LEU A 218 -70.46 -28.53 -47.84
CA LEU A 218 -69.66 -27.31 -47.61
C LEU A 218 -69.49 -26.99 -46.12
N ARG A 219 -70.51 -27.24 -45.29
CA ARG A 219 -70.41 -27.11 -43.83
C ARG A 219 -69.38 -28.06 -43.23
N LYS A 220 -69.37 -29.32 -43.66
CA LYS A 220 -68.37 -30.30 -43.22
C LYS A 220 -66.96 -29.92 -43.64
N GLU A 221 -66.78 -29.48 -44.89
CA GLU A 221 -65.49 -28.97 -45.38
C GLU A 221 -65.05 -27.74 -44.59
N THR A 222 -65.96 -26.80 -44.32
CA THR A 222 -65.65 -25.61 -43.51
C THR A 222 -65.23 -25.99 -42.09
N SER A 223 -65.90 -26.95 -41.46
CA SER A 223 -65.51 -27.46 -40.14
C SER A 223 -64.11 -28.07 -40.15
N GLN A 224 -63.79 -28.88 -41.16
CA GLN A 224 -62.45 -29.47 -41.31
C GLN A 224 -61.37 -28.40 -41.51
N TRP A 225 -61.65 -27.37 -42.31
CA TRP A 225 -60.72 -26.25 -42.48
C TRP A 225 -60.52 -25.44 -41.21
N MET A 226 -61.56 -25.26 -40.39
CA MET A 226 -61.45 -24.60 -39.08
C MET A 226 -60.60 -25.42 -38.11
N ASP A 227 -60.81 -26.73 -38.03
CA ASP A 227 -60.01 -27.62 -37.18
C ASP A 227 -58.53 -27.63 -37.61
N HIS A 228 -58.29 -27.67 -38.92
CA HIS A 228 -56.94 -27.61 -39.49
C HIS A 228 -56.26 -26.25 -39.21
N ALA A 229 -57.01 -25.14 -39.31
CA ALA A 229 -56.50 -23.82 -38.96
C ALA A 229 -56.14 -23.71 -37.46
N ALA A 230 -56.99 -24.25 -36.59
CA ALA A 230 -56.73 -24.27 -35.15
C ALA A 230 -55.49 -25.12 -34.80
N TYR A 231 -55.31 -26.27 -35.46
CA TYR A 231 -54.12 -27.12 -35.32
C TYR A 231 -52.85 -26.37 -35.72
N LEU A 232 -52.81 -25.77 -36.92
CA LEU A 232 -51.66 -25.01 -37.41
C LEU A 232 -51.33 -23.82 -36.50
N GLN A 233 -52.33 -23.16 -35.93
CA GLN A 233 -52.13 -22.04 -35.03
C GLN A 233 -51.46 -22.48 -33.71
N ASN A 234 -51.88 -23.62 -33.14
CA ASN A 234 -51.24 -24.18 -31.96
C ASN A 234 -49.78 -24.60 -32.25
N GLU A 235 -49.53 -25.19 -33.41
CA GLU A 235 -48.18 -25.58 -33.85
C GLU A 235 -47.27 -24.36 -34.05
N LEU A 236 -47.81 -23.27 -34.61
CA LEU A 236 -47.12 -21.99 -34.74
C LEU A 236 -46.74 -21.40 -33.38
N GLU A 237 -47.66 -21.40 -32.40
CA GLU A 237 -47.36 -20.88 -31.05
C GLU A 237 -46.31 -21.73 -30.31
N LYS A 238 -46.36 -23.06 -30.47
CA LYS A 238 -45.30 -23.96 -29.96
C LYS A 238 -43.94 -23.60 -30.58
N ASN A 239 -43.89 -23.43 -31.89
CA ASN A 239 -42.66 -23.06 -32.59
C ASN A 239 -42.13 -21.69 -32.16
N LYS A 240 -43.00 -20.68 -32.00
CA LYS A 240 -42.62 -19.37 -31.46
C LYS A 240 -42.01 -19.47 -30.05
N SER A 241 -42.59 -20.29 -29.18
CA SER A 241 -42.06 -20.49 -27.83
C SER A 241 -40.69 -21.18 -27.84
N SER A 242 -40.49 -22.15 -28.72
CA SER A 242 -39.21 -22.83 -28.94
C SER A 242 -38.14 -21.87 -29.45
N LEU A 243 -38.48 -21.01 -30.42
CA LEU A 243 -37.57 -20.00 -30.97
C LEU A 243 -37.12 -19.00 -29.90
N LYS A 244 -38.03 -18.53 -29.04
CA LYS A 244 -37.67 -17.65 -27.90
C LYS A 244 -36.69 -18.32 -26.93
N ASN A 245 -36.86 -19.62 -26.68
CA ASN A 245 -35.94 -20.37 -25.83
C ASN A 245 -34.56 -20.52 -26.50
N GLN A 246 -34.52 -20.70 -27.82
CA GLN A 246 -33.29 -20.75 -28.60
C GLN A 246 -32.54 -19.41 -28.57
N ASP A 247 -33.22 -18.29 -28.78
CA ASP A 247 -32.61 -16.94 -28.66
C ASP A 247 -32.03 -16.71 -27.25
N LYS A 248 -32.72 -17.19 -26.21
CA LYS A 248 -32.25 -17.10 -24.83
C LYS A 248 -30.99 -17.95 -24.60
N LEU A 249 -30.95 -19.15 -25.17
CA LEU A 249 -29.79 -20.03 -25.10
C LEU A 249 -28.58 -19.43 -25.83
N GLU A 250 -28.79 -18.81 -26.99
CA GLU A 250 -27.74 -18.15 -27.78
C GLU A 250 -27.12 -16.97 -27.02
N LYS A 251 -27.95 -16.12 -26.38
CA LYS A 251 -27.47 -15.03 -25.51
C LYS A 251 -26.64 -15.54 -24.32
N ASN A 252 -27.06 -16.67 -23.72
CA ASN A 252 -26.30 -17.29 -22.63
C ASN A 252 -24.96 -17.82 -23.12
N LEU A 253 -24.90 -18.45 -24.30
CA LEU A 253 -23.66 -18.91 -24.91
C LEU A 253 -22.70 -17.75 -25.22
N GLU A 254 -23.21 -16.63 -25.73
CA GLU A 254 -22.39 -15.44 -25.99
C GLU A 254 -21.84 -14.82 -24.70
N THR A 255 -22.63 -14.85 -23.62
CA THR A 255 -22.20 -14.41 -22.29
C THR A 255 -21.08 -15.32 -21.75
N LEU A 256 -21.25 -16.64 -21.88
CA LEU A 256 -20.27 -17.62 -21.46
C LEU A 256 -18.95 -17.50 -22.26
N ASP A 257 -19.00 -17.25 -23.56
CA ASP A 257 -17.81 -17.01 -24.39
C ASP A 257 -17.05 -15.75 -23.92
N LYS A 258 -17.78 -14.66 -23.62
CA LYS A 258 -17.18 -13.43 -23.07
C LYS A 258 -16.48 -13.68 -21.73
N GLU A 259 -17.09 -14.46 -20.84
CA GLU A 259 -16.47 -14.84 -19.56
C GLU A 259 -15.22 -15.72 -19.76
N MET A 260 -15.29 -16.70 -20.65
CA MET A 260 -14.15 -17.56 -20.97
C MET A 260 -12.96 -16.76 -21.52
N ARG A 261 -13.22 -15.78 -22.39
CA ARG A 261 -12.17 -14.85 -22.89
C ARG A 261 -11.55 -14.01 -21.77
N ARG A 262 -12.36 -13.50 -20.84
CA ARG A 262 -11.88 -12.75 -19.66
C ARG A 262 -11.00 -13.63 -18.78
N MET A 263 -11.46 -14.84 -18.47
CA MET A 263 -10.71 -15.82 -17.67
C MET A 263 -9.39 -16.20 -18.33
N ASN A 264 -9.38 -16.44 -19.65
CA ASN A 264 -8.15 -16.73 -20.40
C ASN A 264 -7.18 -15.55 -20.45
N LYS A 265 -7.68 -14.30 -20.43
CA LYS A 265 -6.82 -13.11 -20.32
C LYS A 265 -6.20 -13.01 -18.92
N ALA A 266 -6.99 -13.24 -17.87
CA ALA A 266 -6.50 -13.26 -16.49
C ALA A 266 -5.45 -14.37 -16.27
N ASN A 267 -5.70 -15.58 -16.76
CA ASN A 267 -4.75 -16.70 -16.68
C ASN A 267 -3.42 -16.41 -17.40
N ARG A 268 -3.46 -15.71 -18.55
CA ARG A 268 -2.24 -15.26 -19.22
C ARG A 268 -1.48 -14.23 -18.38
N SER A 269 -2.17 -13.28 -17.75
CA SER A 269 -1.56 -12.30 -16.86
C SER A 269 -0.88 -12.98 -15.66
N LEU A 270 -1.59 -13.88 -14.99
CA LEU A 270 -1.06 -14.65 -13.85
C LEU A 270 0.14 -15.52 -14.25
N LYS A 271 0.13 -16.10 -15.46
CA LYS A 271 1.25 -16.87 -15.98
C LYS A 271 2.49 -15.99 -16.18
N ASN A 272 2.32 -14.78 -16.70
CA ASN A 272 3.42 -13.83 -16.88
C ASN A 272 3.98 -13.35 -15.53
N GLU A 273 3.10 -13.05 -14.58
CA GLU A 273 3.50 -12.68 -13.21
C GLU A 273 4.28 -13.81 -12.53
N LYS A 274 3.81 -15.06 -12.66
CA LYS A 274 4.53 -16.25 -12.19
C LYS A 274 5.92 -16.37 -12.80
N THR A 275 6.10 -16.06 -14.09
CA THR A 275 7.43 -16.11 -14.72
C THR A 275 8.34 -14.99 -14.21
N THR A 276 7.82 -13.79 -13.97
CA THR A 276 8.59 -12.68 -13.40
C THR A 276 9.03 -13.01 -11.98
N LEU A 277 8.10 -13.49 -11.13
CA LEU A 277 8.42 -13.90 -9.75
C LEU A 277 9.45 -15.03 -9.71
N LYS A 278 9.38 -15.97 -10.65
CA LYS A 278 10.38 -17.04 -10.74
C LYS A 278 11.78 -16.50 -11.08
N ALA A 279 11.86 -15.49 -11.94
CA ALA A 279 13.13 -14.84 -12.27
C ALA A 279 13.69 -14.06 -11.07
N THR A 280 12.86 -13.31 -10.34
CA THR A 280 13.29 -12.57 -9.15
C THR A 280 13.78 -13.50 -8.04
N VAL A 281 13.05 -14.59 -7.77
CA VAL A 281 13.51 -15.62 -6.81
C VAL A 281 14.85 -16.20 -7.23
N GLY A 282 15.05 -16.48 -8.53
CA GLY A 282 16.34 -16.96 -9.03
C GLY A 282 17.49 -15.97 -8.80
N SER A 283 17.26 -14.67 -8.99
CA SER A 283 18.29 -13.65 -8.69
C SER A 283 18.55 -13.48 -7.20
N GLU A 284 17.53 -13.64 -6.36
CA GLU A 284 17.68 -13.60 -4.90
C GLU A 284 18.45 -14.83 -4.39
N ASP A 285 18.20 -16.02 -4.94
CA ASP A 285 18.96 -17.24 -4.62
C ASP A 285 20.45 -17.09 -4.98
N GLU A 286 20.76 -16.46 -6.12
CA GLU A 286 22.14 -16.17 -6.53
C GLU A 286 22.81 -15.18 -5.57
N TYR A 287 22.11 -14.12 -5.17
CA TYR A 287 22.60 -13.16 -4.17
C TYR A 287 22.82 -13.81 -2.79
N ILE A 288 21.92 -14.70 -2.36
CA ILE A 288 22.09 -15.46 -1.11
C ILE A 288 23.36 -16.33 -1.17
N LYS A 289 23.59 -17.00 -2.30
CA LYS A 289 24.79 -17.84 -2.49
C LYS A 289 26.09 -17.03 -2.42
N ASP A 290 26.09 -15.81 -2.97
CA ASP A 290 27.22 -14.88 -2.85
C ASP A 290 27.46 -14.46 -1.40
N LEU A 291 26.38 -14.15 -0.67
CA LEU A 291 26.47 -13.83 0.77
C LEU A 291 26.98 -15.01 1.61
N GLU A 292 26.53 -16.23 1.30
CA GLU A 292 27.01 -17.45 1.97
C GLU A 292 28.50 -17.68 1.73
N SER A 293 28.95 -17.51 0.49
CA SER A 293 30.37 -17.60 0.12
C SER A 293 31.20 -16.53 0.83
N GLY A 294 30.70 -15.30 0.92
CA GLY A 294 31.33 -14.22 1.68
C GLY A 294 31.42 -14.52 3.18
N LYS A 295 30.34 -15.06 3.77
CA LYS A 295 30.33 -15.50 5.18
C LYS A 295 31.38 -16.58 5.45
N GLU A 296 31.52 -17.56 4.56
CA GLU A 296 32.51 -18.63 4.71
C GLU A 296 33.94 -18.08 4.68
N TYR A 297 34.24 -17.16 3.74
CA TYR A 297 35.50 -16.44 3.70
C TYR A 297 35.80 -15.67 4.99
N PHE A 298 34.81 -14.92 5.53
CA PHE A 298 34.99 -14.20 6.79
C PHE A 298 35.22 -15.15 7.97
N LEU A 299 34.58 -16.32 7.98
CA LEU A 299 34.75 -17.32 9.03
C LEU A 299 36.17 -17.89 9.03
N GLU A 300 36.72 -18.20 7.86
CA GLU A 300 38.11 -18.65 7.69
C GLU A 300 39.09 -17.57 8.18
N PHE A 301 38.89 -16.32 7.77
CA PHE A 301 39.72 -15.20 8.22
C PHE A 301 39.70 -14.99 9.74
N VAL A 302 38.53 -15.13 10.38
CA VAL A 302 38.40 -15.03 11.85
C VAL A 302 39.14 -16.18 12.53
N ASN A 303 39.08 -17.39 12.00
CA ASN A 303 39.82 -18.54 12.54
C ASN A 303 41.34 -18.32 12.45
N ASP A 304 41.84 -17.83 11.32
CA ASP A 304 43.26 -17.49 11.15
C ASP A 304 43.72 -16.42 12.15
N LEU A 305 42.92 -15.37 12.35
CA LEU A 305 43.18 -14.36 13.36
C LEU A 305 43.22 -14.96 14.76
N HIS A 306 42.28 -15.84 15.11
CA HIS A 306 42.26 -16.49 16.40
C HIS A 306 43.53 -17.34 16.62
N THR A 307 43.96 -18.09 15.62
CA THR A 307 45.22 -18.85 15.68
C THR A 307 46.42 -17.91 15.86
N SER A 308 46.48 -16.79 15.12
CA SER A 308 47.55 -15.78 15.27
C SER A 308 47.57 -15.16 16.67
N ILE A 309 46.41 -14.89 17.26
CA ILE A 309 46.28 -14.39 18.63
C ILE A 309 46.86 -15.41 19.63
N GLY A 310 46.47 -16.69 19.53
CA GLY A 310 46.99 -17.73 20.43
C GLY A 310 48.51 -17.90 20.36
N ILE A 311 49.10 -17.77 19.17
CA ILE A 311 50.56 -17.76 19.00
C ILE A 311 51.19 -16.56 19.73
N ARG A 312 50.63 -15.37 19.59
CA ARG A 312 51.15 -14.16 20.28
C ARG A 312 51.00 -14.24 21.79
N GLU A 313 49.90 -14.78 22.29
CA GLU A 313 49.70 -14.99 23.73
C GLU A 313 50.79 -15.90 24.32
N THR A 314 51.13 -16.97 23.60
CA THR A 314 52.24 -17.86 23.99
C THR A 314 53.58 -17.12 24.01
N GLN A 315 53.87 -16.28 23.00
CA GLN A 315 55.08 -15.46 22.97
C GLN A 315 55.13 -14.44 24.11
N ILE A 316 54.00 -13.86 24.49
CA ILE A 316 53.91 -12.94 25.64
C ILE A 316 54.24 -13.69 26.92
N MET A 317 53.69 -14.88 27.14
CA MET A 317 54.01 -15.71 28.32
C MET A 317 55.51 -16.02 28.41
N ASP A 318 56.16 -16.37 27.30
CA ASP A 318 57.60 -16.64 27.27
C ASP A 318 58.43 -15.40 27.62
N LEU A 319 58.04 -14.23 27.10
CA LEU A 319 58.68 -12.94 27.42
C LEU A 319 58.48 -12.55 28.89
N GLU A 320 57.30 -12.80 29.46
CA GLU A 320 57.02 -12.56 30.87
C GLU A 320 57.88 -13.45 31.77
N ALA A 321 58.03 -14.74 31.43
CA ALA A 321 58.91 -15.66 32.13
C ALA A 321 60.37 -15.20 32.07
N HIS A 322 60.84 -14.76 30.89
CA HIS A 322 62.19 -14.22 30.74
C HIS A 322 62.40 -12.95 31.57
N ASN A 323 61.45 -12.01 31.54
CA ASN A 323 61.48 -10.80 32.37
C ASN A 323 61.51 -11.13 33.87
N HIS A 324 60.77 -12.14 34.31
CA HIS A 324 60.82 -12.59 35.70
C HIS A 324 62.21 -13.11 36.09
N SER A 325 62.84 -13.92 35.22
CA SER A 325 64.22 -14.38 35.41
C SER A 325 65.22 -13.23 35.47
N LEU A 326 65.11 -12.25 34.58
CA LEU A 326 65.96 -11.05 34.60
C LEU A 326 65.80 -10.26 35.90
N ARG A 327 64.58 -10.09 36.41
CA ARG A 327 64.35 -9.44 37.72
C ARG A 327 65.07 -10.16 38.85
N GLN A 328 64.99 -11.49 38.91
CA GLN A 328 65.70 -12.28 39.92
C GLN A 328 67.23 -12.10 39.83
N ILE A 329 67.78 -12.00 38.61
CA ILE A 329 69.21 -11.72 38.41
C ILE A 329 69.56 -10.31 38.90
N VAL A 330 68.75 -9.31 38.57
CA VAL A 330 68.96 -7.92 39.03
C VAL A 330 68.92 -7.85 40.56
N ASP A 331 67.96 -8.51 41.20
CA ASP A 331 67.86 -8.56 42.67
C ASP A 331 69.11 -9.22 43.28
N SER A 332 69.60 -10.31 42.69
CA SER A 332 70.84 -10.98 43.13
C SER A 332 72.08 -10.09 42.97
N LEU A 333 72.19 -9.37 41.85
CA LEU A 333 73.29 -8.42 41.62
C LEU A 333 73.20 -7.25 42.59
N HIS A 334 72.00 -6.75 42.88
CA HIS A 334 71.78 -5.69 43.85
C HIS A 334 72.26 -6.12 45.25
N LEU A 335 71.93 -7.35 45.68
CA LEU A 335 72.42 -7.91 46.95
C LEU A 335 73.95 -7.96 47.00
N LYS A 336 74.60 -8.50 45.94
CA LYS A 336 76.06 -8.54 45.86
C LYS A 336 76.69 -7.15 45.86
N MET A 337 76.05 -6.17 45.24
CA MET A 337 76.52 -4.79 45.23
C MET A 337 76.46 -4.18 46.63
N VAL A 338 75.40 -4.45 47.40
CA VAL A 338 75.28 -4.03 48.81
C VAL A 338 76.38 -4.68 49.65
N GLU A 339 76.59 -6.00 49.55
CA GLU A 339 77.67 -6.70 50.26
C GLU A 339 79.05 -6.11 49.94
N ARG A 340 79.36 -5.88 48.65
CA ARG A 340 80.62 -5.24 48.23
C ARG A 340 80.75 -3.81 48.74
N SER A 341 79.65 -3.06 48.82
CA SER A 341 79.66 -1.71 49.38
C SER A 341 79.99 -1.72 50.88
N GLU A 342 79.47 -2.69 51.64
CA GLU A 342 79.80 -2.88 53.05
C GLU A 342 81.27 -3.27 53.23
N GLU A 343 81.79 -4.22 52.43
CA GLU A 343 83.20 -4.58 52.41
C GLU A 343 84.10 -3.37 52.12
N TYR A 344 83.70 -2.54 51.15
CA TYR A 344 84.43 -1.32 50.80
C TYR A 344 84.47 -0.31 51.95
N GLU A 345 83.36 -0.08 52.65
CA GLU A 345 83.36 0.84 53.81
C GLU A 345 84.23 0.31 54.97
N ILE A 346 84.27 -1.01 55.20
CA ILE A 346 85.21 -1.60 56.16
C ILE A 346 86.66 -1.34 55.73
N LEU A 347 86.99 -1.62 54.47
CA LEU A 347 88.34 -1.44 53.94
C LEU A 347 88.77 0.03 53.92
N LYS A 348 87.86 0.95 53.62
CA LYS A 348 88.09 2.40 53.61
C LYS A 348 88.46 2.94 54.99
N ASN A 349 87.90 2.40 56.07
CA ASN A 349 88.21 2.78 57.45
C ASN A 349 89.46 2.07 58.01
N TYR A 350 89.97 1.06 57.31
CA TYR A 350 91.13 0.28 57.74
C TYR A 350 92.46 1.07 57.75
N PRO A 351 92.78 1.93 56.75
CA PRO A 351 93.93 2.82 56.81
C PRO A 351 93.96 3.72 58.03
N ASP A 352 92.82 4.28 58.45
CA ASP A 352 92.74 5.13 59.64
C ASP A 352 93.06 4.33 60.90
N SER A 353 92.53 3.10 61.02
CA SER A 353 92.86 2.18 62.11
C SER A 353 94.35 1.82 62.15
N LEU A 354 94.95 1.48 61.01
CA LEU A 354 96.38 1.23 60.88
C LEU A 354 97.21 2.47 61.24
N HIS A 355 96.77 3.66 60.82
CA HIS A 355 97.44 4.91 61.15
C HIS A 355 97.45 5.17 62.66
N TYR A 356 96.31 4.96 63.34
CA TYR A 356 96.23 5.02 64.80
C TYR A 356 97.18 4.03 65.49
N GLN A 357 97.23 2.77 65.02
CA GLN A 357 98.15 1.76 65.56
C GLN A 357 99.62 2.14 65.34
N LEU A 358 99.98 2.65 64.16
CA LEU A 358 101.34 3.10 63.84
C LEU A 358 101.75 4.27 64.75
N ILE A 359 100.87 5.26 64.95
CA ILE A 359 101.12 6.38 65.87
C ILE A 359 101.35 5.87 67.30
N ALA A 360 100.52 4.94 67.79
CA ALA A 360 100.68 4.34 69.11
C ALA A 360 102.03 3.61 69.25
N PHE A 361 102.46 2.90 68.21
CA PHE A 361 103.77 2.23 68.16
C PHE A 361 104.93 3.23 68.15
N GLN A 362 104.84 4.29 67.33
CA GLN A 362 105.84 5.36 67.29
C GLN A 362 105.98 6.06 68.65
N ASN A 363 104.86 6.36 69.31
CA ASN A 363 104.86 6.95 70.66
C ASN A 363 105.49 6.01 71.69
N SER A 364 105.18 4.72 71.62
CA SER A 364 105.79 3.70 72.48
C SER A 364 107.30 3.58 72.24
N SER A 365 107.72 3.54 70.97
CA SER A 365 109.14 3.51 70.58
C SER A 365 109.88 4.75 71.09
N LYS A 366 109.30 5.95 70.93
CA LYS A 366 109.87 7.20 71.45
C LYS A 366 110.03 7.15 72.97
N ARG A 367 109.04 6.62 73.70
CA ARG A 367 109.13 6.43 75.16
C ARG A 367 110.26 5.48 75.53
N ILE A 368 110.40 4.33 74.85
CA ILE A 368 111.49 3.37 75.07
C ILE A 368 112.86 4.03 74.83
N THR A 369 113.01 4.82 73.76
CA THR A 369 114.26 5.54 73.48
C THR A 369 114.59 6.56 74.56
N GLN A 370 113.59 7.29 75.07
CA GLN A 370 113.78 8.24 76.18
C GLN A 370 114.21 7.54 77.47
N GLU A 371 113.57 6.44 77.84
CA GLU A 371 113.95 5.61 78.99
C GLU A 371 115.38 5.07 78.84
N TYR A 372 115.76 4.63 77.64
CA TYR A 372 117.13 4.18 77.37
C TYR A 372 118.18 5.29 77.55
N GLU A 373 117.94 6.50 77.04
CA GLU A 373 118.86 7.64 77.23
C GLU A 373 118.91 8.11 78.70
N SER A 374 117.78 8.04 79.44
CA SER A 374 117.77 8.29 80.88
C SER A 374 118.66 7.27 81.61
N LEU A 375 118.46 5.98 81.36
CA LEU A 375 119.23 4.91 81.97
C LEU A 375 120.73 5.00 81.64
N LYS A 376 121.06 5.41 80.41
CA LYS A 376 122.45 5.66 80.00
C LYS A 376 123.07 6.83 80.77
N THR A 377 122.30 7.88 81.03
CA THR A 377 122.74 9.01 81.85
C THR A 377 122.98 8.56 83.30
N ASP A 378 122.06 7.80 83.87
CA ASP A 378 122.19 7.23 85.22
C ASP A 378 123.43 6.32 85.33
N TYR A 379 123.69 5.49 84.30
CA TYR A 379 124.87 4.64 84.23
C TYR A 379 126.17 5.45 84.18
N VAL A 380 126.21 6.54 83.39
CA VAL A 380 127.38 7.43 83.33
C VAL A 380 127.61 8.11 84.68
N GLN A 381 126.55 8.57 85.35
CA GLN A 381 126.64 9.18 86.68
C GLN A 381 127.15 8.17 87.72
N MET A 382 126.58 6.96 87.76
CA MET A 382 127.05 5.87 88.63
C MET A 382 128.53 5.55 88.42
N LYS A 383 129.00 5.58 87.16
CA LYS A 383 130.41 5.36 86.83
C LYS A 383 131.32 6.47 87.35
N VAL A 384 130.89 7.73 87.24
CA VAL A 384 131.62 8.88 87.80
C VAL A 384 131.72 8.75 89.32
N ASP A 385 130.63 8.39 90.00
CA ASP A 385 130.59 8.22 91.45
C ASP A 385 131.53 7.07 91.91
N TYR A 386 131.57 5.96 91.15
CA TYR A 386 132.49 4.85 91.37
C TYR A 386 133.97 5.28 91.23
N ASP A 387 134.29 6.05 90.19
CA ASP A 387 135.65 6.56 89.95
C ASP A 387 136.08 7.59 91.02
N LEU A 388 135.12 8.33 91.60
CA LEU A 388 135.37 9.26 92.71
C LEU A 388 135.69 8.50 94.00
N GLN A 389 134.89 7.49 94.35
CA GLN A 389 135.14 6.64 95.52
C GLN A 389 136.48 5.91 95.43
N THR A 390 136.86 5.47 94.23
CA THR A 390 138.16 4.82 93.98
C THR A 390 139.32 5.78 94.25
N ARG A 391 139.20 7.06 93.85
CA ARG A 391 140.19 8.11 94.15
C ARG A 391 140.31 8.41 95.64
N ASP A 392 139.19 8.54 96.36
CA ASP A 392 139.19 8.77 97.81
C ASP A 392 139.88 7.63 98.57
N PHE A 393 139.65 6.39 98.12
CA PHE A 393 140.35 5.21 98.65
C PHE A 393 141.87 5.30 98.46
N GLN A 394 142.31 5.81 97.31
CA GLN A 394 143.73 5.94 96.98
C GLN A 394 144.43 7.02 97.83
N VAL A 395 143.75 8.13 98.10
CA VAL A 395 144.23 9.18 99.03
C VAL A 395 144.36 8.65 100.46
N LEU A 396 143.45 7.78 100.90
CA LEU A 396 143.53 7.14 102.21
C LEU A 396 144.76 6.22 102.32
N VAL A 397 145.06 5.46 101.27
CA VAL A 397 146.24 4.57 101.21
C VAL A 397 147.54 5.37 101.29
N GLU A 398 147.65 6.51 100.61
CA GLU A 398 148.83 7.38 100.68
C GLU A 398 149.05 7.97 102.10
N ARG A 399 147.96 8.34 102.79
CA ARG A 399 148.02 8.80 104.20
C ARG A 399 148.53 7.72 105.14
N ILE A 400 148.13 6.47 104.93
CA ILE A 400 148.61 5.33 105.73
C ILE A 400 150.11 5.11 105.48
N ASP A 401 150.57 5.19 104.22
CA ASP A 401 152.00 5.04 103.90
C ASP A 401 152.87 6.15 104.52
N GLN A 402 152.39 7.40 104.54
CA GLN A 402 153.07 8.50 105.25
C GLN A 402 153.17 8.25 106.76
N THR A 403 152.12 7.69 107.37
CA THR A 403 152.09 7.35 108.80
C THR A 403 153.08 6.22 109.13
N ILE A 404 153.18 5.22 108.26
CA ILE A 404 154.17 4.13 108.39
C ILE A 404 155.60 4.66 108.29
N LYS A 405 155.87 5.60 107.37
CA LYS A 405 157.20 6.26 107.26
C LYS A 405 157.55 7.04 108.52
N PHE A 406 156.59 7.74 109.11
CA PHE A 406 156.78 8.43 110.38
C PHE A 406 157.12 7.46 111.52
N LEU A 407 156.39 6.36 111.65
CA LEU A 407 156.65 5.34 112.67
C LEU A 407 158.03 4.66 112.50
N ARG A 408 158.47 4.41 111.26
CA ARG A 408 159.84 3.91 110.99
C ARG A 408 160.93 4.91 111.42
N MET A 409 160.69 6.20 111.25
CA MET A 409 161.63 7.24 111.70
C MET A 409 161.75 7.27 113.23
N VAL A 410 160.62 7.15 113.93
CA VAL A 410 160.55 7.09 115.40
C VAL A 410 161.24 5.84 115.92
N SER A 411 161.03 4.68 115.28
CA SER A 411 161.70 3.42 115.63
C SER A 411 163.23 3.51 115.46
N LYS A 412 163.74 4.15 114.40
CA LYS A 412 165.19 4.39 114.24
C LYS A 412 165.77 5.26 115.36
N ARG A 413 165.06 6.32 115.77
CA ARG A 413 165.50 7.17 116.89
C ARG A 413 165.49 6.43 118.24
N ALA A 414 164.52 5.55 118.46
CA ALA A 414 164.46 4.71 119.66
C ALA A 414 165.63 3.73 119.73
N ASN A 415 166.05 3.15 118.60
CA ASN A 415 167.23 2.27 118.56
C ASN A 415 168.54 3.03 118.85
N VAL A 416 168.71 4.25 118.34
CA VAL A 416 169.88 5.10 118.67
C VAL A 416 169.90 5.44 120.17
N PHE A 417 168.74 5.67 120.77
CA PHE A 417 168.62 5.91 122.21
C PHE A 417 168.96 4.66 123.04
N ALA A 418 168.61 3.46 122.55
CA ALA A 418 168.96 2.20 123.19
C ALA A 418 170.47 1.90 123.12
N GLU A 419 171.14 2.24 122.02
CA GLU A 419 172.60 2.14 121.89
C GLU A 419 173.32 3.14 122.82
N TRP A 420 172.79 4.38 122.95
CA TRP A 420 173.29 5.37 123.90
C TRP A 420 173.13 4.94 125.36
N ALA A 421 172.01 4.30 125.69
CA ALA A 421 171.76 3.73 127.02
C ALA A 421 172.64 2.50 127.33
N ALA A 422 173.07 1.75 126.30
CA ALA A 422 174.00 0.64 126.45
C ALA A 422 175.45 1.12 126.68
N ASP A 423 175.86 2.21 126.03
CA ASP A 423 177.20 2.82 126.19
C ASP A 423 177.38 3.51 127.55
N LEU A 424 176.31 4.13 128.08
CA LEU A 424 176.23 4.65 129.46
C LEU A 424 176.39 3.56 130.54
N ARG A 425 176.16 2.28 130.20
CA ARG A 425 176.24 1.16 131.15
C ARG A 425 177.67 0.61 131.33
N VAL A 426 178.62 0.99 130.47
CA VAL A 426 179.98 0.41 130.46
C VAL A 426 181.05 1.37 131.03
N ASN A 427 180.86 2.69 130.99
CA ASN A 427 181.96 3.65 131.21
C ASN A 427 181.86 4.60 132.43
N PHE A 428 180.94 4.42 133.37
CA PHE A 428 180.89 5.24 134.61
C PHE A 428 180.84 4.38 135.88
N PHE A 429 182.01 4.18 136.48
CA PHE A 429 182.26 3.48 137.75
C PHE A 429 182.05 4.37 138.99
N SER A 430 181.85 3.69 140.14
CA SER A 430 182.41 3.94 141.48
C SER A 430 181.70 4.87 142.51
N LEU A 431 181.55 4.30 143.72
CA LEU A 431 181.22 4.87 145.05
C LEU A 431 179.74 5.02 145.48
N GLN A 432 179.24 3.90 146.06
CA GLN A 432 178.53 3.76 147.35
C GLN A 432 177.08 4.27 147.58
N SER A 433 176.26 3.30 148.02
CA SER A 433 174.97 3.29 148.77
C SER A 433 173.79 4.17 148.32
N HIS A 434 172.85 3.58 147.56
CA HIS A 434 171.49 3.22 148.02
C HIS A 434 170.68 2.66 146.84
N ALA A 435 170.27 1.39 146.93
CA ALA A 435 169.88 0.54 145.81
C ALA A 435 168.36 0.38 145.57
N ASP A 436 167.49 1.18 146.21
CA ASP A 436 166.04 0.93 146.11
C ASP A 436 165.28 1.88 145.15
N ASP A 437 165.75 3.12 144.94
CA ASP A 437 165.01 4.08 144.11
C ASP A 437 165.24 3.90 142.60
N LEU A 438 166.41 3.41 142.17
CA LEU A 438 166.72 3.20 140.76
C LEU A 438 165.94 2.01 140.15
N ASN A 439 165.65 0.98 140.96
CA ASN A 439 164.85 -0.16 140.51
C ASN A 439 163.37 0.22 140.30
N ARG A 440 162.88 1.24 141.02
CA ARG A 440 161.54 1.80 140.83
C ARG A 440 161.45 2.64 139.56
N PHE A 441 162.49 3.41 139.23
CA PHE A 441 162.54 4.22 138.02
C PHE A 441 162.65 3.36 136.74
N LEU A 442 163.45 2.29 136.76
CA LEU A 442 163.57 1.36 135.62
C LEU A 442 162.31 0.52 135.38
N LYS A 443 161.57 0.15 136.44
CA LYS A 443 160.24 -0.48 136.29
C LYS A 443 159.20 0.43 135.63
N MET A 444 159.31 1.74 135.82
CA MET A 444 158.39 2.71 135.21
C MET A 444 158.65 2.84 133.70
N ILE A 445 159.92 2.88 133.28
CA ILE A 445 160.30 2.94 131.86
C ILE A 445 159.96 1.63 131.12
N CYS A 446 160.15 0.47 131.74
CA CYS A 446 159.74 -0.81 131.13
C CYS A 446 158.21 -0.95 131.01
N LYS A 447 157.42 -0.28 131.86
CA LYS A 447 155.95 -0.29 131.77
C LYS A 447 155.43 0.58 130.62
N GLU A 448 156.08 1.72 130.36
CA GLU A 448 155.72 2.60 129.24
C GLU A 448 156.25 2.09 127.87
N LEU A 449 157.39 1.40 127.84
CA LEU A 449 157.91 0.80 126.59
C LEU A 449 157.28 -0.56 126.25
N GLY A 450 156.63 -1.23 127.22
CA GLY A 450 155.87 -2.47 127.01
C GLY A 450 154.56 -2.31 126.20
N HIS A 451 154.09 -1.07 125.99
CA HIS A 451 152.88 -0.80 125.20
C HIS A 451 153.14 -0.63 123.69
N PHE A 452 154.40 -0.53 123.24
CA PHE A 452 154.76 -0.39 121.82
C PHE A 452 154.95 -1.73 121.07
N GLY A 453 154.82 -2.88 121.76
CA GLY A 453 155.00 -4.22 121.19
C GLY A 453 153.76 -4.89 120.59
N ARG A 454 152.65 -4.16 120.37
CA ARG A 454 151.45 -4.67 119.68
C ARG A 454 151.00 -3.75 118.56
N PHE A 455 151.81 -3.63 117.51
CA PHE A 455 151.34 -3.19 116.19
C PHE A 455 152.12 -3.96 115.14
N HIS A 456 151.54 -5.09 114.71
CA HIS A 456 151.77 -5.67 113.42
C HIS A 456 150.42 -5.81 112.72
#